data_AF-A0A2H0LSJ2-F1
#
_entry.id   AF-A0A2H0LSJ2-F1
#
_cell.length_a   1.000
_cell.length_b   1.000
_cell.length_c   1.000
_cell.angle_alpha   90.00
_cell.angle_beta   90.00
_cell.angle_gamma   90.00
#
_symmetry.space_group_name_H-M   'P 1'
#
loop_
_entity.id
_entity.type
_entity.pdbx_description
1 polymer ?
#
loop_
_entity_poly.entity_id
_entity_poly.type
_entity_poly.pdbx_seq_one_letter_code
_entity_poly.pdbx_strand_id
1 'polypeptide(L)' 'MTLIEIARIYTDLVKAEREIPAEEYHAKDQLNALRTKYHELLMAKMKEEGIDFSDRFDAAHKAFELVHSVGLQ' A
#
# COMPACT_ATOMS: atom_id res chain seq x y z
N MET A 1 -3.76 -13.98 3.12
CA MET A 1 -2.76 -12.91 3.05
C MET A 1 -2.78 -12.18 4.37
N THR A 2 -1.62 -12.05 4.99
CA THR A 2 -1.39 -11.32 6.24
C THR A 2 -1.39 -9.81 5.99
N LEU A 3 -1.62 -9.01 7.03
CA LEU A 3 -1.52 -7.56 6.91
C LEU A 3 -0.13 -7.11 6.39
N ILE A 4 0.95 -7.76 6.85
CA ILE A 4 2.30 -7.41 6.41
C ILE A 4 2.53 -7.68 4.92
N GLU A 5 1.98 -8.78 4.39
CA GLU A 5 2.04 -9.07 2.95
C GLU A 5 1.29 -8.01 2.13
N ILE A 6 0.09 -7.62 2.58
CA ILE A 6 -0.70 -6.57 1.92
C ILE A 6 0.06 -5.23 1.97
N ALA A 7 0.63 -4.88 3.13
CA ALA A 7 1.41 -3.67 3.31
C ALA A 7 2.64 -3.64 2.39
N ARG A 8 3.40 -4.75 2.28
CA ARG A 8 4.53 -4.86 1.36
C ARG A 8 4.10 -4.62 -0.09
N ILE A 9 3.08 -5.34 -0.57
CA ILE A 9 2.60 -5.17 -1.94
C ILE A 9 2.13 -3.73 -2.19
N TYR A 10 1.37 -3.15 -1.27
CA TYR A 10 0.95 -1.75 -1.38
C TYR A 10 2.14 -0.79 -1.47
N THR A 11 3.14 -0.93 -0.59
CA THR A 11 4.32 -0.06 -0.60
C THR A 11 5.17 -0.24 -1.86
N ASP A 12 5.26 -1.46 -2.39
CA ASP A 12 5.98 -1.74 -3.62
C ASP A 12 5.27 -1.16 -4.83
N LEU A 13 3.94 -1.20 -4.88
CA LEU A 13 3.14 -0.53 -5.92
C LEU A 13 3.35 1.00 -5.89
N VAL A 14 3.40 1.61 -4.70
CA VAL A 14 3.66 3.05 -4.57
C VAL A 14 5.08 3.40 -5.06
N LYS A 15 6.07 2.56 -4.77
CA LYS A 15 7.45 2.77 -5.26
C LYS A 15 7.52 2.61 -6.78
N ALA A 16 6.97 1.52 -7.31
CA ALA A 16 6.94 1.26 -8.75
C ALA A 16 6.26 2.41 -9.52
N GLU A 17 5.19 3.01 -8.99
CA GLU A 17 4.51 4.13 -9.64
C GLU A 17 5.38 5.38 -9.76
N ARG A 18 6.27 5.60 -8.79
CA ARG A 18 7.20 6.73 -8.79
C ARG A 18 8.34 6.56 -9.80
N GLU A 19 8.63 5.32 -10.19
CA GLU A 19 9.67 5.00 -11.17
C GLU A 19 9.16 5.05 -12.62
N ILE A 20 7.83 5.00 -12.83
CA ILE A 20 7.24 5.11 -14.17
C ILE A 20 7.41 6.54 -14.72
N PRO A 21 7.99 6.70 -15.93
CA PRO A 21 8.10 7.99 -16.60
C PRO A 21 6.74 8.68 -16.75
N ALA A 22 6.72 10.02 -16.72
CA ALA A 22 5.46 10.77 -16.77
C ALA A 22 4.69 10.58 -18.08
N GLU A 23 5.40 10.23 -19.15
CA GLU A 23 4.90 10.00 -20.50
C GLU A 23 4.16 8.65 -20.63
N GLU A 24 4.39 7.71 -19.71
CA GLU A 24 3.79 6.38 -19.74
C GLU A 24 2.45 6.32 -18.99
N TYR A 25 1.49 7.13 -19.45
CA TYR A 25 0.16 7.26 -18.83
C TYR A 25 -0.56 5.91 -18.68
N HIS A 26 -0.46 5.03 -19.68
CA HIS A 26 -1.16 3.74 -19.65
C HIS A 26 -0.64 2.81 -18.54
N ALA A 27 0.68 2.71 -18.36
CA ALA A 27 1.28 1.92 -17.30
C ALA A 27 0.91 2.50 -15.92
N LYS A 28 0.90 3.83 -15.81
CA LYS A 28 0.55 4.54 -14.59
C LYS A 28 -0.91 4.34 -14.18
N ASP A 29 -1.84 4.31 -15.12
CA ASP A 29 -3.26 4.04 -14.87
C ASP A 29 -3.50 2.61 -14.39
N GLN A 30 -2.88 1.62 -15.05
CA GLN A 30 -2.96 0.22 -14.64
C GLN A 30 -2.42 0.02 -13.22
N LEU A 31 -1.27 0.63 -12.92
CA LEU A 31 -0.66 0.54 -11.60
C LEU A 31 -1.50 1.27 -10.54
N ASN A 32 -2.12 2.40 -10.89
CA ASN A 32 -3.04 3.12 -10.01
C ASN A 32 -4.28 2.30 -9.64
N ALA A 33 -4.85 1.55 -10.59
CA ALA A 33 -5.95 0.65 -10.33
C ALA A 33 -5.56 -0.46 -9.34
N LEU A 34 -4.35 -1.05 -9.51
CA LEU A 34 -3.81 -2.04 -8.58
C LEU A 34 -3.55 -1.43 -7.20
N ARG A 35 -2.91 -0.26 -7.13
CA ARG A 35 -2.62 0.46 -5.89
C ARG A 35 -3.90 0.72 -5.10
N THR A 36 -4.96 1.15 -5.78
CA THR A 36 -6.27 1.40 -5.15
C THR A 36 -6.86 0.13 -4.55
N LYS A 37 -6.84 -0.98 -5.31
CA LYS A 37 -7.32 -2.28 -4.83
C LYS A 37 -6.56 -2.77 -3.60
N TYR A 38 -5.23 -2.66 -3.61
CA TYR A 38 -4.41 -3.10 -2.47
C TYR A 38 -4.55 -2.18 -1.26
N HIS A 39 -4.80 -0.88 -1.47
CA HIS A 39 -5.13 0.04 -0.39
C HIS A 39 -6.46 -0.34 0.28
N GLU A 40 -7.50 -0.67 -0.49
CA GLU A 40 -8.76 -1.12 0.08
C GLU A 40 -8.62 -2.43 0.85
N LEU A 41 -7.84 -3.39 0.33
CA LEU A 41 -7.51 -4.62 1.04
C LEU A 41 -6.73 -4.36 2.33
N LEU A 42 -5.80 -3.40 2.31
CA LEU A 42 -5.02 -3.00 3.48
C LEU A 42 -5.94 -2.47 4.57
N MET A 43 -6.81 -1.52 4.24
CA MET A 43 -7.77 -0.94 5.20
C MET A 43 -8.73 -2.00 5.74
N ALA A 44 -9.23 -2.88 4.89
CA ALA A 44 -10.09 -3.98 5.29
C ALA A 44 -9.38 -4.91 6.27
N LYS A 45 -8.11 -5.26 6.01
CA LYS A 45 -7.33 -6.14 6.88
C LYS A 45 -6.93 -5.45 8.20
N MET A 46 -6.57 -4.17 8.17
CA MET A 46 -6.33 -3.37 9.38
C MET A 46 -7.56 -3.39 10.29
N LYS A 47 -8.75 -3.19 9.72
CA LYS A 47 -10.01 -3.26 10.47
C LYS A 47 -10.28 -4.67 11.03
N GLU A 48 -10.00 -5.72 10.26
CA GLU A 48 -10.12 -7.11 10.72
C GLU A 48 -9.17 -7.41 11.90
N GLU A 49 -7.96 -6.85 11.88
CA GLU A 49 -6.94 -7.02 12.91
C GLU A 49 -7.05 -6.01 14.07
N GLY A 50 -8.08 -5.13 14.07
CA GLY A 50 -8.31 -4.16 15.14
C GLY A 50 -7.34 -2.97 15.15
N ILE A 51 -6.71 -2.67 14.01
CA ILE A 51 -5.83 -1.51 13.84
C ILE A 51 -6.67 -0.32 13.39
N ASP A 52 -6.71 0.69 14.25
CA ASP A 52 -7.37 1.95 13.94
C ASP A 52 -6.52 2.80 12.98
N PHE A 53 -7.20 3.41 12.01
CA PHE A 53 -6.68 4.45 11.14
C PHE A 53 -7.73 5.56 10.98
N SER A 54 -7.28 6.81 10.94
CA SER A 54 -8.19 7.98 10.86
C SER A 54 -8.73 8.21 9.45
N ASP A 55 -7.90 7.98 8.44
CA ASP A 55 -8.24 8.14 7.03
C ASP A 55 -7.37 7.25 6.12
N ARG A 56 -7.51 7.42 4.81
CA ARG A 56 -6.73 6.67 3.80
C ARG A 56 -5.23 7.01 3.83
N PHE A 57 -4.86 8.24 4.18
CA PHE A 57 -3.44 8.62 4.26
C PHE A 57 -2.78 8.02 5.51
N ASP A 58 -3.49 7.98 6.62
CA ASP A 58 -3.04 7.32 7.84
C ASP A 58 -2.89 5.80 7.65
N ALA A 59 -3.86 5.16 6.98
CA ALA A 59 -3.74 3.75 6.61
C ALA A 59 -2.50 3.50 5.73
N ALA A 60 -2.25 4.36 4.75
CA ALA A 60 -1.04 4.29 3.92
C ALA A 60 0.24 4.45 4.75
N HIS A 61 0.30 5.45 5.64
CA HIS A 61 1.44 5.71 6.52
C HIS A 61 1.77 4.48 7.39
N LYS A 62 0.75 3.91 8.04
CA LYS A 62 0.87 2.69 8.84
C LYS A 62 1.38 1.50 8.01
N ALA A 63 0.99 1.41 6.73
CA ALA A 63 1.55 0.39 5.83
C ALA A 63 3.07 0.50 5.71
N PHE A 64 3.60 1.72 5.53
CA PHE A 64 5.04 1.96 5.45
C PHE A 64 5.74 1.67 6.79
N GLU A 65 5.12 2.04 7.92
CA GLU A 65 5.65 1.72 9.26
C GLU A 65 5.70 0.20 9.52
N LEU A 66 4.66 -0.54 9.14
CA LEU A 66 4.61 -2.00 9.25
C LEU A 66 5.72 -2.66 8.44
N VAL A 67 5.96 -2.20 7.21
CA VAL A 67 7.04 -2.74 6.36
C VAL A 67 8.41 -2.39 6.94
N HIS A 68 8.59 -1.17 7.44
CA HIS A 68 9.86 -0.71 8.01
C HIS A 68 10.22 -1.42 9.32
N SER A 69 9.24 -1.62 10.21
CA SER A 69 9.44 -2.32 11.49
C SER A 69 9.82 -3.80 11.32
N VAL A 70 9.28 -4.47 10.30
CA VAL A 70 9.62 -5.88 9.99
C VAL A 70 10.96 -6.00 9.28
N GLY A 71 11.45 -4.95 8.59
CA GLY A 71 12.76 -4.93 7.94
C GLY A 71 13.95 -4.68 8.88
N LEU A 72 13.70 -4.37 10.15
CA LEU A 72 14.70 -4.11 11.19
C LEU A 72 14.96 -5.33 12.10
N GLN A 73 14.42 -6.50 11.77
CA GLN A 73 14.69 -7.79 12.43
C GLN A 73 15.67 -8.63 11.61
#